data_AF-A0A2V3UAY3-F1
#
_entry.id   AF-A0A2V3UAY3-F1
#
_cell.length_a   1.000
_cell.length_b   1.000
_cell.length_c   1.000
_cell.angle_alpha   90.00
_cell.angle_beta   90.00
_cell.angle_gamma   90.00
#
_symmetry.space_group_name_H-M   'P 1'
#
loop_
_entity.id
_entity.type
_entity.pdbx_description
1 polymer ?
#
loop_
_entity_poly.entity_id
_entity_poly.type
_entity_poly.pdbx_seq_one_letter_code
_entity_poly.pdbx_strand_id
1 'polypeptide(L)'
;MASKTFSSIVLLPEHLDDLAAALDAIKGRAKVFPTAGQIIAAAERAEQRLDDAGVAYSNRVGCLYAFREAGPTASSYKYRKTVISFALKRTAKGWFVTSAGSEEVHPKQSKLDRVDLTAKAKEAVLRAALRGFGELPAKAA
;
A
#
# COMPACT_ATOMS: atom_id res chain seq x y z
N MET A 1 14.16 7.07 15.33
CA MET A 1 13.15 7.71 14.46
C MET A 1 11.81 7.61 15.17
N ALA A 2 11.20 8.73 15.55
CA ALA A 2 9.94 8.73 16.27
C ALA A 2 8.78 8.44 15.28
N SER A 3 8.31 7.20 15.27
CA SER A 3 7.06 6.81 14.62
C SER A 3 5.90 7.42 15.43
N LYS A 4 5.26 8.48 14.91
CA LYS A 4 4.02 9.02 15.50
C LYS A 4 2.83 8.27 14.90
N THR A 5 2.12 7.52 15.74
CA THR A 5 0.93 6.74 15.39
C THR A 5 -0.30 7.66 15.32
N PHE A 6 -1.06 7.63 14.22
CA PHE A 6 -2.28 8.44 14.06
C PHE A 6 -3.54 7.72 14.54
N SER A 7 -4.42 8.48 15.21
CA SER A 7 -5.80 8.10 15.47
C SER A 7 -6.53 7.97 14.14
N SER A 8 -6.98 6.74 13.90
CA SER A 8 -7.79 6.22 12.80
C SER A 8 -8.62 7.25 11.99
N ILE A 9 -8.08 7.81 10.90
CA ILE A 9 -8.86 8.45 9.81
C ILE A 9 -9.14 7.41 8.72
N VAL A 10 -10.42 7.16 8.43
CA VAL A 10 -10.82 6.34 7.27
C VAL A 10 -10.48 7.14 6.02
N LEU A 11 -9.73 6.56 5.09
CA LEU A 11 -9.37 7.23 3.83
C LEU A 11 -10.59 7.32 2.90
N LEU A 12 -11.40 8.36 3.11
CA LEU A 12 -12.50 8.78 2.23
C LEU A 12 -12.21 10.18 1.67
N PRO A 13 -12.71 10.53 0.47
CA PRO A 13 -12.50 11.86 -0.12
C PRO A 13 -12.99 13.02 0.77
N GLU A 14 -14.03 12.79 1.57
CA GLU A 14 -14.58 13.77 2.52
C GLU A 14 -13.64 14.12 3.68
N HIS A 15 -12.66 13.26 3.98
CA HIS A 15 -11.67 13.47 5.04
C HIS A 15 -10.33 13.99 4.51
N LEU A 16 -10.31 14.51 3.28
CA LEU A 16 -9.09 14.97 2.62
C LEU A 16 -8.43 16.11 3.40
N ASP A 17 -9.21 17.06 3.89
CA ASP A 17 -8.70 18.23 4.62
C ASP A 17 -8.12 17.84 5.98
N ASP A 18 -8.80 16.94 6.72
CA ASP A 18 -8.32 16.42 7.99
C ASP A 18 -7.01 15.63 7.82
N LEU A 19 -6.93 14.80 6.76
CA LEU A 19 -5.72 14.07 6.43
C LEU A 19 -4.60 15.02 5.99
N ALA A 20 -4.91 16.05 5.20
CA ALA A 20 -3.93 17.04 4.77
C ALA A 20 -3.34 17.79 5.97
N ALA A 21 -4.20 18.26 6.88
CA ALA A 21 -3.78 18.92 8.12
C ALA A 21 -2.91 18.00 8.99
N ALA A 22 -3.30 16.72 9.13
CA ALA A 22 -2.52 15.73 9.86
C ALA A 22 -1.14 15.48 9.22
N LEU A 23 -1.07 15.37 7.89
CA LEU A 23 0.18 15.18 7.15
C LEU A 23 1.09 16.41 7.27
N ASP A 24 0.55 17.62 7.17
CA ASP A 24 1.33 18.86 7.32
C ASP A 24 1.91 19.00 8.73
N ALA A 25 1.17 18.59 9.76
CA ALA A 25 1.68 18.57 11.13
C ALA A 25 2.87 17.61 11.33
N ILE A 26 2.95 16.51 10.55
CA ILE A 26 4.07 15.55 10.59
C ILE A 26 5.24 16.02 9.74
N LYS A 27 4.92 16.52 8.53
CA LYS A 27 5.88 16.89 7.49
C LYS A 27 6.96 17.80 8.06
N GLY A 28 6.60 18.74 8.93
CA GLY A 28 7.54 19.68 9.53
C GLY A 28 8.30 20.44 8.43
N ARG A 29 9.62 20.25 8.35
CA ARG A 29 10.49 20.88 7.32
C ARG A 29 10.83 19.94 6.14
N ALA A 30 10.23 18.75 6.07
CA ALA A 30 10.49 17.82 4.98
C ALA A 30 10.03 18.41 3.64
N LYS A 31 10.96 18.49 2.68
CA LYS A 31 10.67 18.98 1.31
C LYS A 31 9.92 17.93 0.48
N VAL A 32 10.16 16.65 0.76
CA VAL A 32 9.56 15.51 0.06
C VAL A 32 8.67 14.79 1.07
N PHE A 33 7.36 14.81 0.84
CA PHE A 33 6.37 14.18 1.71
C PHE A 33 5.11 13.87 0.91
N PRO A 34 4.42 12.73 1.14
CA PRO A 34 3.21 12.37 0.41
C PRO A 34 2.07 13.36 0.69
N THR A 35 1.25 13.62 -0.32
CA THR A 35 0.01 14.41 -0.16
C THR A 35 -1.18 13.54 0.22
N ALA A 36 -2.21 14.13 0.83
CA ALA A 36 -3.45 13.44 1.17
C ALA A 36 -4.09 12.77 -0.06
N GLY A 37 -4.16 13.48 -1.19
CA GLY A 37 -4.70 12.95 -2.44
C GLY A 37 -3.92 11.76 -2.99
N GLN A 38 -2.59 11.75 -2.88
CA GLN A 38 -1.77 10.59 -3.29
C GLN A 38 -2.08 9.34 -2.45
N ILE A 39 -2.28 9.53 -1.15
CA ILE A 39 -2.62 8.45 -0.21
C ILE A 39 -4.03 7.91 -0.48
N ILE A 40 -5.03 8.78 -0.67
CA ILE A 40 -6.41 8.38 -0.97
C ILE A 40 -6.46 7.61 -2.29
N ALA A 41 -5.87 8.15 -3.36
CA ALA A 41 -5.82 7.47 -4.65
C ALA A 41 -5.11 6.11 -4.56
N ALA A 42 -4.11 5.98 -3.67
CA ALA A 42 -3.44 4.71 -3.45
C ALA A 42 -4.31 3.69 -2.69
N ALA A 43 -5.09 4.14 -1.72
CA ALA A 43 -6.06 3.32 -1.03
C ALA A 43 -7.14 2.80 -1.99
N GLU A 44 -7.67 3.64 -2.87
CA GLU A 44 -8.64 3.24 -3.90
C GLU A 44 -8.06 2.18 -4.84
N ARG A 45 -6.83 2.39 -5.35
CA ARG A 45 -6.14 1.39 -6.16
C ARG A 45 -5.90 0.07 -5.42
N ALA A 46 -5.55 0.13 -4.13
CA ALA A 46 -5.35 -1.06 -3.32
C ALA A 46 -6.66 -1.82 -3.11
N GLU A 47 -7.77 -1.12 -2.88
CA GLU A 47 -9.09 -1.73 -2.75
C GLU A 47 -9.54 -2.37 -4.07
N GLN A 48 -9.35 -1.70 -5.21
CA GLN A 48 -9.66 -2.26 -6.52
C GLN A 48 -8.87 -3.53 -6.80
N ARG A 49 -7.57 -3.57 -6.48
CA ARG A 49 -6.75 -4.78 -6.63
C ARG A 49 -7.25 -5.96 -5.79
N LEU A 50 -7.76 -5.69 -4.58
CA LEU A 50 -8.36 -6.73 -3.73
C LEU A 50 -9.68 -7.23 -4.32
N ASP A 51 -10.48 -6.33 -4.88
CA ASP A 51 -11.73 -6.65 -5.55
C ASP A 51 -11.51 -7.50 -6.80
N ASP A 52 -10.61 -7.07 -7.69
CA ASP A 52 -10.21 -7.78 -8.90
C ASP A 52 -9.66 -9.18 -8.60
N ALA A 53 -8.97 -9.34 -7.47
CA ALA A 53 -8.46 -10.63 -7.00
C ALA A 53 -9.53 -11.54 -6.36
N GLY A 54 -10.79 -11.10 -6.29
CA GLY A 54 -11.90 -11.85 -5.72
C GLY A 54 -11.87 -11.92 -4.18
N VAL A 55 -11.15 -11.01 -3.51
CA VAL A 55 -11.11 -10.98 -2.04
C VAL A 55 -12.42 -10.41 -1.51
N ALA A 56 -13.24 -11.26 -0.92
CA ALA A 56 -14.45 -10.83 -0.22
C ALA A 56 -14.14 -9.79 0.87
N TYR A 57 -15.04 -8.81 1.05
CA TYR A 57 -14.85 -7.68 1.95
C TYR A 57 -14.46 -8.09 3.39
N SER A 58 -15.09 -9.15 3.91
CA SER A 58 -14.82 -9.72 5.24
C SER A 58 -13.41 -10.28 5.42
N ASN A 59 -12.72 -10.59 4.32
CA ASN A 59 -11.35 -11.10 4.33
C ASN A 59 -10.31 -10.01 4.04
N ARG A 60 -10.72 -8.78 3.67
CA ARG A 60 -9.79 -7.66 3.41
C ARG A 60 -9.15 -7.12 4.69
N VAL A 61 -9.79 -7.31 5.84
CA VAL A 61 -9.31 -6.81 7.13
C VAL A 61 -7.92 -7.36 7.45
N GLY A 62 -7.01 -6.47 7.82
CA GLY A 62 -5.61 -6.80 8.15
C GLY A 62 -4.66 -6.80 6.96
N CYS A 63 -5.16 -6.64 5.72
CA CYS A 63 -4.27 -6.46 4.56
C CYS A 63 -3.45 -5.18 4.72
N LEU A 64 -2.23 -5.21 4.18
CA LEU A 64 -1.31 -4.08 4.19
C LEU A 64 -1.07 -3.60 2.77
N TYR A 65 -0.88 -2.31 2.61
CA TYR A 65 -0.43 -1.71 1.37
C TYR A 65 0.85 -0.93 1.64
N ALA A 66 1.88 -1.17 0.84
CA ALA A 66 3.15 -0.47 0.96
C ALA A 66 3.49 0.22 -0.37
N PHE A 67 3.81 1.51 -0.27
CA PHE A 67 4.19 2.33 -1.40
C PHE A 67 5.52 3.04 -1.16
N ARG A 68 6.36 3.04 -2.19
CA ARG A 68 7.57 3.85 -2.31
C ARG A 68 7.83 4.13 -3.78
N GLU A 69 8.19 5.36 -4.12
CA GLU A 69 8.56 5.69 -5.50
C GLU A 69 9.84 4.97 -5.94
N ALA A 70 10.00 4.83 -7.26
CA ALA A 70 11.22 4.29 -7.83
C ALA A 70 12.39 5.26 -7.66
N GLY A 71 13.59 4.70 -7.58
CA GLY A 71 14.82 5.45 -7.71
C GLY A 71 15.02 5.97 -9.14
N PRO A 72 15.99 6.89 -9.34
CA PRO A 72 16.36 7.39 -10.66
C PRO A 72 16.73 6.24 -11.61
N THR A 73 16.29 6.36 -12.87
CA THR A 73 16.58 5.39 -13.94
C THR A 73 18.02 5.50 -14.44
N ALA A 74 18.55 6.72 -14.52
CA ALA A 74 19.92 6.98 -14.95
C ALA A 74 20.92 6.64 -13.83
N SER A 75 21.94 5.84 -14.15
CA SER A 75 23.05 5.55 -13.24
C SER A 75 24.11 6.65 -13.20
N SER A 76 23.93 7.72 -13.98
CA SER A 76 24.88 8.85 -14.08
C SER A 76 25.01 9.65 -12.79
N TYR A 77 24.09 9.45 -11.84
CA TYR A 77 24.14 10.06 -10.54
C TYR A 77 24.45 9.02 -9.46
N LYS A 78 25.62 9.18 -8.82
CA LYS A 78 26.13 8.31 -7.72
C LYS A 78 25.35 8.48 -6.41
N TYR A 79 24.31 9.32 -6.38
CA TYR A 79 23.67 9.78 -5.14
C TYR A 79 22.31 9.12 -4.88
N ARG A 80 22.01 8.99 -3.59
CA ARG A 80 20.71 8.58 -3.05
C ARG A 80 19.71 9.70 -3.29
N LYS A 81 18.46 9.37 -3.62
CA LYS A 81 17.37 10.33 -3.78
C LYS A 81 16.36 10.13 -2.65
N THR A 82 15.96 11.19 -1.98
CA THR A 82 14.81 11.17 -1.08
C THR A 82 13.52 11.13 -1.90
N VAL A 83 12.69 10.13 -1.65
CA VAL A 83 11.39 9.91 -2.29
C VAL A 83 10.29 9.78 -1.25
N ILE A 84 9.03 9.87 -1.67
CA ILE A 84 7.90 9.63 -0.77
C ILE A 84 7.74 8.13 -0.49
N SER A 85 7.35 7.80 0.73
CA SER A 85 6.94 6.45 1.13
C SER A 85 5.79 6.51 2.12
N PHE A 86 4.91 5.52 2.05
CA PHE A 86 3.82 5.37 3.01
C PHE A 86 3.32 3.92 3.04
N ALA A 87 2.73 3.55 4.17
CA ALA A 87 2.07 2.28 4.35
C ALA A 87 0.66 2.48 4.89
N LEU A 88 -0.25 1.63 4.43
CA LEU A 88 -1.64 1.60 4.83
C LEU A 88 -1.98 0.23 5.40
N LYS A 89 -2.92 0.21 6.33
CA LYS A 89 -3.53 -1.01 6.86
C LYS A 89 -5.03 -0.97 6.66
N ARG A 90 -5.58 -2.08 6.17
CA ARG A 90 -7.01 -2.25 6.00
C ARG A 90 -7.64 -2.66 7.32
N THR A 91 -8.62 -1.92 7.80
CA THR A 91 -9.50 -2.35 8.90
C THR A 91 -10.86 -2.77 8.34
N ALA A 92 -11.87 -3.02 9.17
CA ALA A 92 -13.23 -3.26 8.67
C ALA A 92 -13.85 -2.02 8.00
N LYS A 93 -13.52 -0.81 8.46
CA LYS A 93 -14.14 0.44 8.00
C LYS A 93 -13.51 1.02 6.72
N GLY A 94 -12.21 0.83 6.54
CA GLY A 94 -11.49 1.34 5.37
C GLY A 94 -9.99 1.15 5.53
N TRP A 95 -9.24 1.79 4.63
CA TRP A 95 -7.80 1.91 4.76
C TRP A 95 -7.44 3.02 5.74
N PHE A 96 -6.35 2.79 6.47
CA PHE A 96 -5.80 3.72 7.45
C PHE A 96 -4.31 3.86 7.22
N VAL A 97 -3.78 5.07 7.38
CA VAL A 97 -2.34 5.34 7.28
C VAL A 97 -1.64 4.80 8.52
N THR A 98 -0.65 3.93 8.33
CA THR A 98 0.22 3.43 9.41
C THR A 98 1.57 4.13 9.42
N SER A 99 2.05 4.53 8.25
CA SER A 99 3.25 5.37 8.12
C SER A 99 3.13 6.28 6.89
N ALA A 100 3.65 7.49 7.00
CA ALA A 100 3.79 8.42 5.89
C ALA A 100 5.07 9.22 6.10
N GLY A 101 5.87 9.35 5.06
CA GLY A 101 7.17 10.00 5.18
C GLY A 101 7.97 9.98 3.89
N SER A 102 9.28 10.04 4.08
CA SER A 102 10.24 9.99 3.01
C SER A 102 11.30 8.95 3.28
N GLU A 103 11.78 8.30 2.23
CA GLU A 103 12.83 7.28 2.28
C GLU A 103 13.92 7.61 1.26
N GLU A 104 15.16 7.22 1.53
CA GLU A 104 16.24 7.29 0.54
C GLU A 104 16.21 6.06 -0.36
N VAL A 105 16.20 6.27 -1.67
CA VAL A 105 16.32 5.21 -2.67
C VAL A 105 17.60 5.34 -3.48
N HIS A 106 18.12 4.19 -3.88
CA HIS A 106 19.29 4.06 -4.74
C HIS A 106 18.90 4.08 -6.23
N PRO A 107 19.84 4.42 -7.13
CA PRO A 107 19.62 4.27 -8.56
C PRO A 107 19.17 2.85 -8.93
N LYS A 108 18.24 2.75 -9.89
CA LYS A 108 17.62 1.48 -10.35
C LYS A 108 16.81 0.73 -9.29
N GLN A 109 16.60 1.29 -8.10
CA GLN A 109 15.70 0.68 -7.12
C GLN A 109 14.26 0.76 -7.61
N SER A 110 13.58 -0.38 -7.65
CA SER A 110 12.21 -0.47 -8.14
C SER A 110 11.21 0.22 -7.23
N LYS A 111 10.12 0.70 -7.84
CA LYS A 111 8.94 1.18 -7.15
C LYS A 111 8.40 0.05 -6.25
N LEU A 112 8.11 0.37 -4.99
CA LEU A 112 7.32 -0.51 -4.14
C LEU A 112 5.85 -0.11 -4.31
N ASP A 113 5.02 -1.02 -4.78
CA ASP A 113 3.58 -0.82 -4.93
C ASP A 113 2.88 -2.16 -4.73
N ARG A 114 2.82 -2.59 -3.47
CA ARG A 114 2.50 -3.98 -3.10
C ARG A 114 1.35 -4.02 -2.09
N VAL A 115 0.42 -4.95 -2.32
CA VAL A 115 -0.62 -5.33 -1.36
C VAL A 115 -0.20 -6.66 -0.74
N ASP A 116 -0.08 -6.69 0.58
CA ASP A 116 0.18 -7.90 1.35
C ASP A 116 -1.12 -8.43 1.96
N LEU A 117 -1.42 -9.68 1.63
CA LEU A 117 -2.63 -10.37 2.06
C LEU A 117 -2.40 -11.10 3.39
N THR A 118 -3.43 -11.14 4.23
CA THR A 118 -3.47 -12.08 5.36
C THR A 118 -3.54 -13.53 4.85
N ALA A 119 -3.18 -14.51 5.68
CA ALA A 119 -3.27 -15.92 5.30
C ALA A 119 -4.68 -16.30 4.83
N LYS A 120 -5.71 -15.82 5.54
CA LYS A 120 -7.12 -16.02 5.20
C LYS A 120 -7.50 -15.38 3.86
N ALA A 121 -7.05 -14.16 3.62
CA ALA A 121 -7.27 -13.48 2.34
C ALA A 121 -6.58 -14.23 1.19
N LYS A 122 -5.34 -14.67 1.41
CA LYS A 122 -4.56 -15.42 0.43
C LYS A 122 -5.21 -16.75 0.07
N GLU A 123 -5.73 -17.49 1.04
CA GLU A 123 -6.49 -18.72 0.79
C GLU A 123 -7.76 -18.45 -0.03
N ALA A 124 -8.49 -17.37 0.29
CA ALA A 124 -9.68 -16.97 -0.47
C ALA A 124 -9.34 -16.63 -1.94
N VAL A 125 -8.25 -15.90 -2.18
CA VAL A 125 -7.75 -15.62 -3.54
C VAL A 125 -7.39 -16.92 -4.25
N LEU A 126 -6.64 -17.81 -3.58
CA LEU A 126 -6.25 -19.08 -4.17
C LEU A 126 -7.47 -19.92 -4.58
N ARG A 127 -8.47 -20.03 -3.70
CA ARG A 127 -9.72 -20.75 -3.98
C ARG A 127 -10.49 -20.11 -5.13
N ALA A 128 -10.56 -18.78 -5.19
CA ALA A 128 -11.23 -18.07 -6.28
C ALA A 128 -10.50 -18.29 -7.61
N ALA A 129 -9.17 -18.17 -7.63
CA ALA A 129 -8.33 -18.36 -8.80
C ALA A 129 -8.39 -19.80 -9.33
N LEU A 130 -8.45 -20.80 -8.45
CA LEU A 130 -8.49 -22.22 -8.81
C LEU A 130 -9.88 -22.75 -9.19
N ARG A 131 -10.96 -21.96 -9.02
CA ARG A 131 -12.35 -22.42 -9.19
C ARG A 131 -12.67 -23.00 -10.57
N GLY A 132 -11.91 -22.65 -11.61
CA GLY A 132 -12.08 -23.14 -12.98
C GLY A 132 -11.04 -24.18 -13.43
N PHE A 133 -10.14 -24.61 -12.55
CA PHE A 133 -9.05 -25.52 -12.89
C PHE A 133 -9.30 -26.90 -12.28
N GLY A 134 -9.18 -27.95 -13.08
CA GLY A 134 -9.17 -29.33 -12.62
C GLY A 134 -7.75 -29.84 -12.41
N GLU A 135 -7.58 -30.86 -11.58
CA GLU A 135 -6.30 -31.56 -11.41
C GLU A 135 -6.26 -32.79 -12.33
N LEU A 136 -5.17 -32.95 -13.08
CA LEU A 136 -4.90 -34.19 -13.79
C LEU A 136 -4.27 -35.19 -12.82
N PRO A 137 -4.75 -36.44 -12.77
CA PRO A 137 -4.11 -37.47 -11.96
C PRO A 137 -2.67 -37.65 -12.43
N ALA A 138 -1.72 -37.66 -11.49
CA ALA A 138 -0.35 -38.03 -11.78
C ALA A 138 -0.38 -39.45 -12.38
N LYS A 139 0.21 -39.59 -13.58
CA LYS A 139 0.27 -40.86 -14.29
C LYS A 139 0.87 -41.91 -13.34
N ALA A 140 0.08 -42.92 -12.98
CA ALA A 140 0.58 -44.04 -12.19
C ALA A 140 1.76 -44.65 -12.96
N ALA A 141 2.94 -44.58 -12.33
CA ALA A 141 4.16 -45.21 -12.83
C ALA A 141 4.12 -46.70 -12.55
#